data_AF-E9EG63-F1
#
_entry.id   AF-E9EG63-F1
#
_cell.length_a   1.000
_cell.length_b   1.000
_cell.length_c   1.000
_cell.angle_alpha   90.00
_cell.angle_beta   90.00
_cell.angle_gamma   90.00
#
_symmetry.space_group_name_H-M   'P 1'
#
loop_
_entity.id
_entity.type
_entity.pdbx_description
1 polymer ?
#
loop_
_entity_poly.entity_id
_entity_poly.type
_entity_poly.pdbx_seq_one_letter_code
_entity_poly.pdbx_strand_id
1 'polypeptide(L)'
;MFYESDIPGKGIGLIAGRPIRRGEIVMKKRPSLLVQVEIQARTDVHVRDILYGHAMDRMRDRDRGRVMGMIGSDLGDKIDKNCFRLRISTDENADGGDHHIGCYPDVARLNHDCRPSLVYDINNSVHVISAVRDIAAGEELSISYIRLLSPRAQRLAQLKHWGFECSCGHCNMSDKDAATSDAHLRAIVGLEGDLGNFKDMLVMPETGAKLVELYQRERLDLYLSRAYEQAAINYAAFGMDDEAKKYARLTLEHLEIEPASSAADAASMRLLSENPRLHGAWGVRLKGIK
;
A
#
# COMPACT_ATOMS: atom_id res chain seq x y z
N MET A 1 16.25 -2.94 -16.46
CA MET A 1 15.15 -3.45 -15.59
C MET A 1 13.91 -2.60 -15.80
N PHE A 2 14.02 -1.27 -15.68
CA PHE A 2 13.04 -0.26 -16.08
C PHE A 2 13.77 0.98 -16.61
N TYR A 3 13.05 1.93 -17.20
CA TYR A 3 13.59 3.18 -17.73
C TYR A 3 12.63 4.35 -17.49
N GLU A 4 13.15 5.58 -17.42
CA GLU A 4 12.33 6.80 -17.33
C GLU A 4 11.67 7.11 -18.67
N SER A 5 10.43 7.59 -18.64
CA SER A 5 9.70 8.01 -19.84
C SER A 5 8.69 9.11 -19.49
N ASP A 6 8.39 9.99 -20.45
CA ASP A 6 7.28 10.93 -20.32
C ASP A 6 5.94 10.19 -20.40
N ILE A 7 5.17 10.27 -19.33
CA ILE A 7 3.86 9.68 -19.20
C ILE A 7 2.80 10.78 -19.39
N PRO A 8 1.92 10.67 -20.40
CA PRO A 8 0.90 11.67 -20.67
C PRO A 8 0.06 12.00 -19.42
N GLY A 9 0.03 13.28 -19.05
CA GLY A 9 -0.73 13.79 -17.90
C GLY A 9 -0.11 13.48 -16.52
N LYS A 10 1.00 12.75 -16.44
CA LYS A 10 1.68 12.42 -15.18
C LYS A 10 3.14 12.91 -15.09
N GLY A 11 3.72 13.36 -16.21
CA GLY A 11 5.13 13.77 -16.25
C GLY A 11 6.06 12.57 -16.36
N ILE A 12 7.26 12.66 -15.79
CA ILE A 12 8.27 11.58 -15.91
C ILE A 12 7.92 10.43 -14.96
N GLY A 13 7.65 9.25 -15.53
CA GLY A 13 7.40 8.00 -14.82
C GLY A 13 8.43 6.92 -15.13
N LEU A 14 8.24 5.73 -14.55
CA LEU A 14 9.07 4.55 -14.81
C LEU A 14 8.28 3.52 -15.61
N ILE A 15 8.90 2.97 -16.66
CA ILE A 15 8.32 1.89 -17.49
C ILE A 15 9.12 0.60 -17.26
N ALA A 16 8.43 -0.53 -17.08
CA ALA A 16 9.03 -1.84 -17.00
C ALA A 16 9.77 -2.19 -18.31
N GLY A 17 11.08 -2.43 -18.25
CA GLY A 17 11.89 -2.79 -19.41
C GLY A 17 11.88 -4.30 -19.72
N ARG A 18 11.25 -5.10 -18.85
CA ARG A 18 11.05 -6.54 -18.98
C ARG A 18 9.84 -6.96 -18.15
N PRO A 19 9.31 -8.18 -18.32
CA PRO A 19 8.35 -8.73 -17.37
C PRO A 19 8.93 -8.77 -15.94
N ILE A 20 8.12 -8.40 -14.96
CA ILE A 20 8.42 -8.43 -13.51
C ILE A 20 7.39 -9.32 -12.86
N ARG A 21 7.84 -10.27 -12.02
CA ARG A 21 6.92 -11.20 -11.34
C ARG A 21 6.36 -10.58 -10.06
N ARG A 22 5.15 -10.98 -9.69
CA ARG A 22 4.59 -10.70 -8.36
C ARG A 22 5.59 -11.10 -7.26
N GLY A 23 5.75 -10.23 -6.28
CA GLY A 23 6.70 -10.37 -5.16
C GLY A 23 8.14 -10.01 -5.49
N GLU A 24 8.48 -9.77 -6.77
CA GLU A 24 9.82 -9.35 -7.13
C GLU A 24 10.13 -7.95 -6.58
N ILE A 25 11.30 -7.80 -5.95
CA ILE A 25 11.80 -6.50 -5.51
C ILE A 25 12.33 -5.73 -6.73
N VAL A 26 11.66 -4.63 -7.04
CA VAL A 26 11.97 -3.76 -8.19
C VAL A 26 13.12 -2.81 -7.86
N MET A 27 13.14 -2.24 -6.66
CA MET A 27 14.26 -1.40 -6.21
C MET A 27 14.39 -1.36 -4.69
N LYS A 28 15.62 -1.17 -4.22
CA LYS A 28 15.94 -0.85 -2.82
C LYS A 28 16.78 0.42 -2.78
N LYS A 29 16.35 1.42 -2.00
CA LYS A 29 17.01 2.74 -1.95
C LYS A 29 17.19 3.22 -0.52
N ARG A 30 18.33 3.85 -0.26
CA ARG A 30 18.56 4.67 0.95
C ARG A 30 18.19 6.12 0.63
N PRO A 31 17.81 6.91 1.65
CA PRO A 31 17.42 8.29 1.42
C PRO A 31 18.65 9.10 1.00
N SER A 32 18.45 10.01 0.05
CA SER A 32 19.45 11.03 -0.29
C SER A 32 19.45 12.17 0.72
N LEU A 33 18.31 12.42 1.36
CA LEU A 33 18.12 13.43 2.41
C LEU A 33 17.16 12.87 3.46
N LEU A 34 17.46 13.12 4.73
CA LEU A 34 16.61 12.83 5.88
C LEU A 34 16.32 14.14 6.62
N VAL A 35 15.05 14.44 6.85
CA VAL A 35 14.63 15.63 7.60
C VAL A 35 13.66 15.24 8.71
N GLN A 36 13.55 16.07 9.73
CA GLN A 36 12.57 15.89 10.79
C GLN A 36 11.23 16.51 10.38
N VAL A 37 10.13 15.79 10.63
CA VAL A 37 8.76 16.25 10.36
C VAL A 37 8.47 17.57 11.07
N GLU A 38 8.94 17.73 12.31
CA GLU A 38 8.71 18.95 13.07
C GLU A 38 9.42 20.16 12.44
N ILE A 39 10.65 19.97 11.96
CA ILE A 39 11.38 21.03 11.25
C ILE A 39 10.64 21.39 9.95
N GLN A 40 10.21 20.40 9.18
CA GLN A 40 9.48 20.63 7.94
C GLN A 40 8.15 21.38 8.18
N ALA A 41 7.41 21.02 9.24
CA ALA A 41 6.05 21.50 9.46
C ALA A 41 5.96 22.80 10.28
N ARG A 42 6.93 23.09 11.17
CA ARG A 42 6.81 24.15 12.17
C ARG A 42 7.90 25.22 12.13
N THR A 43 8.96 25.00 11.37
CA THR A 43 10.05 25.99 11.27
C THR A 43 9.70 27.03 10.22
N ASP A 44 10.02 28.30 10.52
CA ASP A 44 9.92 29.40 9.55
C ASP A 44 10.65 29.04 8.24
N VAL A 45 10.05 29.38 7.10
CA VAL A 45 10.54 28.97 5.79
C VAL A 45 11.97 29.45 5.52
N HIS A 46 12.32 30.67 5.94
CA HIS A 46 13.66 31.22 5.73
C HIS A 46 14.71 30.46 6.55
N VAL A 47 14.40 30.17 7.81
CA VAL A 47 15.28 29.38 8.69
C VAL A 47 15.42 27.95 8.17
N ARG A 48 14.32 27.33 7.75
CA ARG A 48 14.30 25.99 7.17
C ARG A 48 15.16 25.90 5.92
N ASP A 49 15.07 26.89 5.03
CA ASP A 49 15.83 26.93 3.79
C ASP A 49 17.34 27.10 4.04
N ILE A 50 17.75 27.88 5.04
CA ILE A 50 19.16 27.97 5.46
C ILE A 50 19.66 26.61 5.96
N LEU A 51 18.89 25.96 6.83
CA LEU A 51 19.24 24.65 7.39
C LEU A 51 19.38 23.59 6.29
N TYR A 52 18.40 23.52 5.39
CA TYR A 52 18.45 22.58 4.28
C TYR A 52 19.53 22.94 3.27
N GLY A 53 19.80 24.23 3.02
CA GLY A 53 20.91 24.68 2.18
C GLY A 53 22.24 24.12 2.64
N HIS A 54 22.53 24.18 3.95
CA HIS A 54 23.73 23.57 4.51
C HIS A 54 23.80 22.05 4.33
N ALA A 55 22.67 21.34 4.39
CA ALA A 55 22.64 19.91 4.10
C ALA A 55 22.90 19.63 2.61
N MET A 56 22.25 20.38 1.72
CA MET A 56 22.40 20.28 0.26
C MET A 56 23.84 20.57 -0.18
N ASP A 57 24.50 21.56 0.44
CA ASP A 57 25.90 21.94 0.15
C ASP A 57 26.91 20.81 0.41
N ARG A 58 26.57 19.88 1.32
CA ARG A 58 27.39 18.71 1.66
C ARG A 58 27.09 17.50 0.78
N MET A 59 26.04 17.55 -0.03
CA MET A 59 25.71 16.47 -0.97
C MET A 59 26.62 16.52 -2.20
N ARG A 60 26.88 15.35 -2.77
CA ARG A 60 27.49 15.23 -4.10
C ARG A 60 26.58 15.89 -5.14
N ASP A 61 27.17 16.52 -6.16
CA ASP A 61 26.43 17.24 -7.21
C ASP A 61 25.35 16.37 -7.87
N ARG A 62 25.64 15.09 -8.10
CA ARG A 62 24.68 14.12 -8.63
C ARG A 62 23.45 13.96 -7.72
N ASP A 63 23.67 13.80 -6.41
CA ASP A 63 22.59 13.56 -5.44
C ASP A 63 21.79 14.85 -5.21
N ARG A 64 22.48 15.99 -5.14
CA ARG A 64 21.87 17.33 -5.08
C ARG A 64 20.97 17.58 -6.28
N GLY A 65 21.50 17.34 -7.50
CA GLY A 65 20.75 17.52 -8.75
C GLY A 65 19.50 16.64 -8.82
N ARG A 66 19.56 15.41 -8.30
CA ARG A 66 18.41 14.50 -8.21
C ARG A 66 17.33 15.02 -7.28
N VAL A 67 17.69 15.49 -6.08
CA VAL A 67 16.74 16.10 -5.13
C VAL A 67 16.12 17.36 -5.72
N MET A 68 16.93 18.23 -6.33
CA MET A 68 16.44 19.47 -6.94
C MET A 68 15.58 19.24 -8.19
N GLY A 69 15.80 18.14 -8.90
CA GLY A 69 15.00 17.72 -10.06
C GLY A 69 13.64 17.10 -9.74
N MET A 70 13.29 16.95 -8.47
CA MET A 70 11.95 16.52 -8.04
C MET A 70 10.92 17.63 -8.28
N ILE A 71 9.63 17.27 -8.38
CA ILE A 71 8.56 18.24 -8.67
C ILE A 71 8.33 19.14 -7.44
N GLY A 72 8.33 20.46 -7.63
CA GLY A 72 7.97 21.42 -6.58
C GLY A 72 8.60 22.79 -6.79
N SER A 73 8.02 23.83 -6.18
CA SER A 73 8.47 25.24 -6.32
C SER A 73 9.81 25.53 -5.66
N ASP A 74 10.04 24.91 -4.51
CA ASP A 74 11.21 25.08 -3.66
C ASP A 74 11.56 23.74 -2.99
N LEU A 75 12.61 23.71 -2.17
CA LEU A 75 13.05 22.47 -1.53
C LEU A 75 12.02 21.94 -0.52
N GLY A 76 11.31 22.82 0.19
CA GLY A 76 10.25 22.43 1.11
C GLY A 76 9.10 21.73 0.38
N ASP A 77 8.59 22.35 -0.68
CA ASP A 77 7.52 21.78 -1.52
C ASP A 77 7.95 20.48 -2.22
N LYS A 78 9.22 20.39 -2.65
CA LYS A 78 9.80 19.14 -3.18
C LYS A 78 9.82 18.05 -2.13
N ILE A 79 10.15 18.36 -0.87
CA ILE A 79 10.13 17.39 0.24
C ILE A 79 8.69 16.93 0.50
N ASP A 80 7.74 17.87 0.59
CA ASP A 80 6.34 17.56 0.93
C ASP A 80 5.66 16.69 -0.13
N LYS A 81 6.00 16.88 -1.41
CA LYS A 81 5.47 16.08 -2.50
C LYS A 81 6.22 14.77 -2.70
N ASN A 82 7.54 14.76 -2.67
CA ASN A 82 8.30 13.63 -3.26
C ASN A 82 8.94 12.70 -2.23
N CYS A 83 8.82 13.02 -0.94
CA CYS A 83 9.50 12.29 0.12
C CYS A 83 8.50 11.59 1.05
N PHE A 84 9.00 10.57 1.75
CA PHE A 84 8.17 9.60 2.44
C PHE A 84 8.40 9.70 3.94
N ARG A 85 7.31 9.75 4.71
CA ARG A 85 7.39 9.64 6.17
C ARG A 85 7.92 8.27 6.54
N LEU A 86 8.80 8.24 7.54
CA LEU A 86 9.37 6.99 8.03
C LEU A 86 9.71 7.08 9.51
N ARG A 87 9.65 5.92 10.15
CA ARG A 87 10.12 5.71 11.51
C ARG A 87 11.61 5.35 11.50
N ILE A 88 12.38 6.09 12.28
CA ILE A 88 13.77 5.72 12.60
C ILE A 88 13.78 5.43 14.10
N SER A 89 13.78 4.15 14.46
CA SER A 89 13.94 3.73 15.85
C SER A 89 14.89 2.54 15.91
N THR A 90 15.77 2.53 16.90
CA THR A 90 16.59 1.37 17.27
C THR A 90 15.82 0.40 18.18
N ASP A 91 14.64 0.81 18.65
CA ASP A 91 13.73 0.00 19.46
C ASP A 91 12.46 -0.28 18.65
N GLU A 92 12.21 -1.57 18.37
CA GLU A 92 11.01 -2.03 17.66
C GLU A 92 9.72 -1.76 18.45
N ASN A 93 9.82 -1.58 19.78
CA ASN A 93 8.69 -1.39 20.69
C ASN A 93 8.47 0.06 21.12
N ALA A 94 9.33 0.99 20.70
CA ALA A 94 9.15 2.41 21.02
C ALA A 94 8.00 3.01 20.20
N ASP A 95 7.10 3.72 20.89
CA ASP A 95 6.02 4.56 20.32
C ASP A 95 6.59 5.86 19.68
N GLY A 96 7.71 5.73 18.96
CA GLY A 96 8.31 6.79 18.20
C GLY A 96 7.53 6.95 16.91
N GLY A 97 6.73 8.00 16.83
CA GLY A 97 5.93 8.33 15.65
C GLY A 97 6.78 8.52 14.39
N ASP A 98 6.10 8.76 13.26
CA ASP A 98 6.70 9.12 11.98
C ASP A 98 7.37 10.50 12.05
N HIS A 99 8.48 10.61 12.80
CA HIS A 99 9.17 11.86 13.08
C HIS A 99 10.13 12.28 11.96
N HIS A 100 10.37 11.43 10.97
CA HIS A 100 11.32 11.69 9.89
C HIS A 100 10.65 11.60 8.51
N ILE A 101 11.22 12.31 7.55
CA ILE A 101 10.89 12.25 6.13
C ILE A 101 12.18 11.90 5.39
N GLY A 102 12.13 10.87 4.55
CA GLY A 102 13.22 10.43 3.71
C GLY A 102 12.94 10.73 2.24
N CYS A 103 13.89 11.39 1.59
CA CYS A 103 13.82 11.67 0.17
C CYS A 103 14.53 10.61 -0.63
N TYR A 104 13.81 9.97 -1.55
CA TYR A 104 14.29 8.89 -2.39
C TYR A 104 14.05 9.28 -3.86
N PRO A 105 14.92 10.09 -4.49
CA PRO A 105 14.64 10.65 -5.81
C PRO A 105 14.34 9.60 -6.89
N ASP A 106 14.97 8.43 -6.83
CA ASP A 106 14.68 7.34 -7.76
C ASP A 106 13.26 6.74 -7.55
N VAL A 107 12.76 6.72 -6.29
CA VAL A 107 11.41 6.24 -5.95
C VAL A 107 10.35 7.31 -6.24
N ALA A 108 10.69 8.59 -6.08
CA ALA A 108 9.82 9.73 -6.40
C ALA A 108 9.40 9.78 -7.89
N ARG A 109 10.02 8.99 -8.76
CA ARG A 109 9.61 8.80 -10.16
C ARG A 109 8.42 7.84 -10.33
N LEU A 110 8.02 7.11 -9.29
CA LEU A 110 6.86 6.22 -9.36
C LEU A 110 5.59 7.06 -9.28
N ASN A 111 4.88 7.16 -10.39
CA ASN A 111 3.63 7.88 -10.47
C ASN A 111 2.50 7.17 -9.72
N HIS A 112 1.41 7.92 -9.52
CA HIS A 112 0.19 7.39 -8.96
C HIS A 112 -0.58 6.50 -9.95
N ASP A 113 -1.11 5.39 -9.42
CA ASP A 113 -2.28 4.70 -9.95
C ASP A 113 -3.23 4.30 -8.80
N CYS A 114 -4.55 4.37 -9.02
CA CYS A 114 -5.53 3.92 -8.04
C CYS A 114 -5.58 2.39 -7.90
N ARG A 115 -4.98 1.65 -8.83
CA ARG A 115 -4.75 0.19 -8.82
C ARG A 115 -3.28 -0.07 -9.15
N PRO A 116 -2.36 0.25 -8.21
CA PRO A 116 -0.94 0.30 -8.48
C PRO A 116 -0.34 -1.07 -8.82
N SER A 117 0.78 -1.06 -9.53
CA SER A 117 1.56 -2.27 -9.82
C SER A 117 2.58 -2.61 -8.72
N LEU A 118 2.93 -1.61 -7.89
CA LEU A 118 3.96 -1.72 -6.87
C LEU A 118 3.43 -1.32 -5.48
N VAL A 119 4.08 -1.87 -4.46
CA VAL A 119 3.96 -1.50 -3.05
C VAL A 119 5.34 -1.15 -2.50
N TYR A 120 5.36 -0.41 -1.39
CA TYR A 120 6.59 -0.14 -0.69
C TYR A 120 6.53 -0.38 0.81
N ASP A 121 7.66 -0.82 1.37
CA ASP A 121 7.95 -0.82 2.80
C ASP A 121 9.19 0.04 3.07
N ILE A 122 9.25 0.69 4.23
CA ILE A 122 10.42 1.45 4.66
C ILE A 122 10.88 0.92 6.02
N ASN A 123 11.95 0.13 5.99
CA ASN A 123 12.56 -0.44 7.19
C ASN A 123 14.00 0.06 7.34
N ASN A 124 14.35 0.55 8.53
CA ASN A 124 15.67 1.09 8.83
C ASN A 124 16.13 2.13 7.79
N SER A 125 15.21 3.03 7.39
CA SER A 125 15.37 4.01 6.30
C SER A 125 15.61 3.42 4.90
N VAL A 126 15.63 2.11 4.70
CA VAL A 126 15.72 1.51 3.37
C VAL A 126 14.31 1.37 2.81
N HIS A 127 14.08 2.04 1.69
CA HIS A 127 12.84 1.97 0.92
C HIS A 127 12.92 0.78 -0.03
N VAL A 128 12.07 -0.22 0.21
CA VAL A 128 11.97 -1.45 -0.59
C VAL A 128 10.69 -1.39 -1.39
N ILE A 129 10.80 -1.49 -2.71
CA ILE A 129 9.66 -1.47 -3.64
C ILE A 129 9.50 -2.87 -4.25
N SER A 130 8.31 -3.44 -4.15
CA SER A 130 7.99 -4.79 -4.63
C SER A 130 6.75 -4.79 -5.52
N ALA A 131 6.68 -5.72 -6.47
CA ALA A 131 5.52 -5.88 -7.33
C ALA A 131 4.37 -6.61 -6.60
N VAL A 132 3.16 -6.05 -6.65
CA VAL A 132 1.96 -6.69 -6.05
C VAL A 132 1.27 -7.68 -7.00
N ARG A 133 1.66 -7.65 -8.26
CA ARG A 133 1.14 -8.48 -9.36
C ARG A 133 2.23 -8.70 -10.40
N ASP A 134 1.98 -9.60 -11.36
CA ASP A 134 2.81 -9.66 -12.55
C ASP A 134 2.65 -8.38 -13.39
N ILE A 135 3.75 -7.92 -13.96
CA ILE A 135 3.85 -6.69 -14.75
C ILE A 135 4.53 -7.03 -16.07
N ALA A 136 3.90 -6.73 -17.21
CA ALA A 136 4.50 -6.93 -18.52
C ALA A 136 5.56 -5.87 -18.85
N ALA A 137 6.44 -6.19 -19.80
CA ALA A 137 7.33 -5.19 -20.38
C ALA A 137 6.51 -4.09 -21.06
N GLY A 138 6.91 -2.83 -20.88
CA GLY A 138 6.20 -1.66 -21.41
C GLY A 138 5.11 -1.10 -20.49
N GLU A 139 4.73 -1.78 -19.42
CA GLU A 139 3.79 -1.23 -18.43
C GLU A 139 4.44 -0.14 -17.56
N GLU A 140 3.65 0.88 -17.19
CA GLU A 140 4.05 1.87 -16.19
C GLU A 140 4.13 1.23 -14.80
N LEU A 141 5.22 1.55 -14.09
CA LEU A 141 5.43 1.21 -12.70
C LEU A 141 4.83 2.32 -11.83
N SER A 142 3.90 1.94 -10.95
CA SER A 142 3.12 2.90 -10.17
C SER A 142 2.90 2.44 -8.74
N ILE A 143 2.76 3.42 -7.85
CA ILE A 143 2.35 3.24 -6.45
C ILE A 143 1.05 4.01 -6.21
N SER A 144 0.44 3.85 -5.04
CA SER A 144 -0.68 4.70 -4.64
C SER A 144 -0.24 5.80 -3.69
N TYR A 145 -0.69 7.03 -3.94
CA TYR A 145 -0.47 8.17 -3.05
C TYR A 145 -1.58 8.31 -2.01
N ILE A 146 -2.63 7.50 -2.13
CA ILE A 146 -3.84 7.54 -1.32
C ILE A 146 -4.27 6.13 -0.91
N ARG A 147 -5.26 6.03 -0.01
CA ARG A 147 -5.88 4.75 0.32
C ARG A 147 -6.77 4.26 -0.83
N LEU A 148 -6.77 2.95 -1.09
CA LEU A 148 -7.41 2.38 -2.28
C LEU A 148 -8.94 2.17 -2.15
N LEU A 149 -9.46 2.14 -0.92
CA LEU A 149 -10.86 1.80 -0.61
C LEU A 149 -11.82 3.01 -0.65
N SER A 150 -11.38 4.14 -1.21
CA SER A 150 -12.20 5.36 -1.34
C SER A 150 -12.97 5.38 -2.66
N PRO A 151 -14.22 5.89 -2.69
CA PRO A 151 -14.97 6.14 -3.93
C PRO A 151 -14.28 7.13 -4.88
N ARG A 152 -14.61 7.10 -6.19
CA ARG A 152 -13.95 7.91 -7.23
C ARG A 152 -13.85 9.39 -6.87
N ALA A 153 -14.96 10.01 -6.46
CA ALA A 153 -15.00 11.43 -6.12
C ALA A 153 -14.05 11.77 -4.96
N GLN A 154 -13.97 10.90 -3.95
CA GLN A 154 -13.07 11.08 -2.81
C GLN A 154 -11.61 10.93 -3.22
N ARG A 155 -11.28 9.93 -4.05
CA ARG A 155 -9.91 9.74 -4.58
C ARG A 155 -9.46 10.97 -5.37
N LEU A 156 -10.29 11.46 -6.28
CA LEU A 156 -10.00 12.66 -7.07
C LEU A 156 -9.79 13.89 -6.17
N ALA A 157 -10.63 14.06 -5.14
CA ALA A 157 -10.47 15.16 -4.18
C ALA A 157 -9.15 15.08 -3.39
N GLN A 158 -8.76 13.88 -2.92
CA GLN A 158 -7.50 13.66 -2.20
C GLN A 158 -6.28 13.91 -3.10
N LEU A 159 -6.37 13.59 -4.38
CA LEU A 159 -5.27 13.75 -5.33
C LEU A 159 -5.02 15.20 -5.77
N LYS A 160 -5.97 16.12 -5.56
CA LYS A 160 -5.82 17.53 -5.97
C LYS A 160 -4.56 18.20 -5.42
N HIS A 161 -4.14 17.86 -4.21
CA HIS A 161 -2.94 18.42 -3.58
C HIS A 161 -1.64 18.15 -4.38
N TRP A 162 -1.64 17.09 -5.18
CA TRP A 162 -0.50 16.68 -5.99
C TRP A 162 -0.35 17.44 -7.30
N GLY A 163 -1.30 18.32 -7.64
CA GLY A 163 -1.21 19.17 -8.83
C GLY A 163 -1.44 18.45 -10.16
N PHE A 164 -2.06 17.26 -10.15
CA PHE A 164 -2.47 16.55 -11.36
C PHE A 164 -3.91 16.03 -11.25
N GLU A 165 -4.55 15.75 -12.39
CA GLU A 165 -5.83 15.05 -12.47
C GLU A 165 -5.58 13.58 -12.80
N CYS A 166 -6.08 12.67 -11.97
CA CYS A 166 -5.80 11.25 -12.13
C CYS A 166 -6.52 10.66 -13.34
N SER A 167 -5.74 10.26 -14.34
CA SER A 167 -6.20 9.66 -15.59
C SER A 167 -6.02 8.13 -15.64
N CYS A 168 -5.75 7.47 -14.51
CA CYS A 168 -5.60 6.01 -14.49
C CYS A 168 -6.88 5.31 -14.99
N GLY A 169 -6.76 4.07 -15.47
CA GLY A 169 -7.88 3.32 -16.02
C GLY A 169 -9.08 3.25 -15.07
N HIS A 170 -8.83 3.23 -13.75
CA HIS A 170 -9.87 3.19 -12.73
C HIS A 170 -10.57 4.54 -12.50
N CYS A 171 -9.89 5.67 -12.69
CA CYS A 171 -10.50 7.00 -12.62
C CYS A 171 -11.13 7.45 -13.94
N ASN A 172 -10.71 6.86 -15.07
CA ASN A 172 -11.20 7.17 -16.41
C ASN A 172 -12.32 6.23 -16.90
N MET A 173 -12.88 5.42 -16.00
CA MET A 173 -14.05 4.57 -16.33
C MET A 173 -15.28 5.41 -16.64
N SER A 174 -16.25 4.81 -17.33
CA SER A 174 -17.57 5.40 -17.53
C SER A 174 -18.26 5.68 -16.18
N ASP A 175 -19.18 6.64 -16.12
CA ASP A 175 -19.89 6.96 -14.88
C ASP A 175 -20.69 5.77 -14.33
N LYS A 176 -21.20 4.90 -15.22
CA LYS A 176 -21.88 3.65 -14.85
C LYS A 176 -20.93 2.67 -14.17
N ASP A 177 -19.75 2.47 -14.74
CA ASP A 177 -18.74 1.55 -14.18
C ASP A 177 -18.15 2.11 -12.89
N ALA A 178 -17.94 3.43 -12.82
CA ALA A 178 -17.52 4.13 -11.61
C ALA A 178 -18.55 3.97 -10.48
N ALA A 179 -19.85 4.14 -10.76
CA ALA A 179 -20.90 3.93 -9.77
C ALA A 179 -20.97 2.48 -9.28
N THR A 180 -20.73 1.51 -10.17
CA THR A 180 -20.67 0.09 -9.83
C THR A 180 -19.47 -0.20 -8.92
N SER A 181 -18.29 0.29 -9.28
CA SER A 181 -17.08 0.16 -8.45
C SER A 181 -17.25 0.81 -7.09
N ASP A 182 -17.82 2.02 -7.03
CA ASP A 182 -18.11 2.71 -5.77
C ASP A 182 -19.07 1.90 -4.88
N ALA A 183 -20.02 1.17 -5.48
CA ALA A 183 -20.89 0.24 -4.74
C ALA A 183 -20.12 -0.98 -4.22
N HIS A 184 -19.21 -1.56 -5.00
CA HIS A 184 -18.33 -2.63 -4.55
C HIS A 184 -17.44 -2.17 -3.39
N LEU A 185 -16.83 -0.98 -3.47
CA LEU A 185 -15.98 -0.45 -2.42
C LEU A 185 -16.74 -0.22 -1.11
N ARG A 186 -17.99 0.27 -1.19
CA ARG A 186 -18.87 0.36 -0.01
C ARG A 186 -19.20 -1.02 0.57
N ALA A 187 -19.49 -1.99 -0.29
CA ALA A 187 -19.77 -3.36 0.14
C ALA A 187 -18.54 -3.99 0.81
N ILE A 188 -17.33 -3.77 0.28
CA ILE A 188 -16.06 -4.19 0.88
C ILE A 188 -15.93 -3.65 2.29
N VAL A 189 -16.09 -2.33 2.49
CA VAL A 189 -15.97 -1.71 3.82
C VAL A 189 -16.97 -2.29 4.82
N GLY A 190 -18.22 -2.53 4.39
CA GLY A 190 -19.23 -3.17 5.23
C GLY A 190 -18.85 -4.61 5.60
N LEU A 191 -18.45 -5.41 4.61
CA LEU A 191 -18.04 -6.80 4.81
C LEU A 191 -16.80 -6.92 5.70
N GLU A 192 -15.80 -6.05 5.56
CA GLU A 192 -14.64 -6.02 6.45
C GLU A 192 -15.07 -5.73 7.90
N GLY A 193 -16.02 -4.82 8.10
CA GLY A 193 -16.58 -4.52 9.43
C GLY A 193 -17.33 -5.70 10.05
N ASP A 194 -18.15 -6.38 9.25
CA ASP A 194 -18.92 -7.54 9.69
C ASP A 194 -18.01 -8.73 10.02
N LEU A 195 -17.03 -9.02 9.15
CA LEU A 195 -16.08 -10.11 9.32
C LEU A 195 -15.07 -9.83 10.44
N GLY A 196 -14.68 -8.57 10.66
CA GLY A 196 -13.88 -8.17 11.82
C GLY A 196 -14.60 -8.42 13.15
N ASN A 197 -15.93 -8.39 13.15
CA ASN A 197 -16.79 -8.64 14.30
C ASN A 197 -17.64 -9.92 14.13
N PHE A 198 -17.11 -10.94 13.44
CA PHE A 198 -17.84 -12.16 13.03
C PHE A 198 -18.52 -12.94 14.17
N LYS A 199 -18.11 -12.72 15.42
CA LYS A 199 -18.74 -13.34 16.59
C LYS A 199 -20.14 -12.77 16.84
N ASP A 200 -20.28 -11.45 16.71
CA ASP A 200 -21.48 -10.70 17.09
C ASP A 200 -22.31 -10.27 15.87
N MET A 201 -21.71 -10.20 14.69
CA MET A 201 -22.39 -9.81 13.45
C MET A 201 -23.03 -11.00 12.71
N LEU A 202 -24.02 -10.70 11.87
CA LEU A 202 -24.65 -11.69 11.00
C LEU A 202 -23.80 -11.94 9.75
N VAL A 203 -22.82 -12.83 9.88
CA VAL A 203 -22.05 -13.37 8.77
C VAL A 203 -22.45 -14.81 8.48
N MET A 204 -22.40 -15.21 7.22
CA MET A 204 -22.51 -16.59 6.74
C MET A 204 -21.11 -17.13 6.39
N PRO A 205 -20.90 -18.44 6.22
CA PRO A 205 -19.58 -18.97 5.84
C PRO A 205 -19.03 -18.31 4.57
N GLU A 206 -19.89 -18.09 3.57
CA GLU A 206 -19.52 -17.56 2.25
C GLU A 206 -19.26 -16.04 2.24
N THR A 207 -19.57 -15.33 3.34
CA THR A 207 -19.33 -13.88 3.46
C THR A 207 -17.87 -13.53 3.18
N GLY A 208 -16.94 -14.34 3.68
CA GLY A 208 -15.50 -14.17 3.42
C GLY A 208 -15.11 -14.38 1.95
N ALA A 209 -15.67 -15.40 1.29
CA ALA A 209 -15.42 -15.64 -0.13
C ALA A 209 -15.96 -14.49 -1.01
N LYS A 210 -17.11 -13.92 -0.64
CA LYS A 210 -17.67 -12.74 -1.30
C LYS A 210 -16.77 -11.50 -1.15
N LEU A 211 -16.17 -11.29 0.03
CA LEU A 211 -15.18 -10.23 0.23
C LEU A 211 -14.00 -10.41 -0.74
N VAL A 212 -13.44 -11.62 -0.81
CA VAL A 212 -12.34 -11.96 -1.72
C VAL A 212 -12.69 -11.67 -3.19
N GLU A 213 -13.87 -12.09 -3.64
CA GLU A 213 -14.32 -11.84 -5.01
C GLU A 213 -14.34 -10.34 -5.34
N LEU A 214 -14.85 -9.51 -4.42
CA LEU A 214 -14.88 -8.07 -4.60
C LEU A 214 -13.47 -7.47 -4.65
N TYR A 215 -12.53 -7.93 -3.82
CA TYR A 215 -11.13 -7.47 -3.89
C TYR A 215 -10.49 -7.79 -5.24
N GLN A 216 -10.68 -9.02 -5.73
CA GLN A 216 -10.15 -9.45 -7.02
C GLN A 216 -10.77 -8.65 -8.17
N ARG A 217 -12.09 -8.45 -8.14
CA ARG A 217 -12.82 -7.68 -9.15
C ARG A 217 -12.41 -6.22 -9.18
N GLU A 218 -12.21 -5.62 -8.01
CA GLU A 218 -11.73 -4.26 -7.88
C GLU A 218 -10.21 -4.14 -8.07
N ARG A 219 -9.47 -5.23 -8.31
CA ARG A 219 -7.99 -5.21 -8.47
C ARG A 219 -7.28 -4.58 -7.27
N LEU A 220 -7.77 -4.87 -6.07
CA LEU A 220 -7.16 -4.46 -4.81
C LEU A 220 -6.00 -5.39 -4.44
N ASP A 221 -5.12 -5.65 -5.40
CA ASP A 221 -4.02 -6.63 -5.34
C ASP A 221 -3.11 -6.39 -4.12
N LEU A 222 -2.94 -5.11 -3.74
CA LEU A 222 -2.17 -4.65 -2.58
C LEU A 222 -2.71 -5.13 -1.23
N TYR A 223 -4.01 -5.39 -1.11
CA TYR A 223 -4.68 -5.69 0.15
C TYR A 223 -5.33 -7.07 0.16
N LEU A 224 -4.97 -7.92 -0.80
CA LEU A 224 -5.66 -9.18 -1.03
C LEU A 224 -5.41 -10.19 0.10
N SER A 225 -4.25 -10.14 0.77
CA SER A 225 -3.99 -10.94 1.99
C SER A 225 -5.04 -10.65 3.06
N ARG A 226 -5.41 -9.36 3.20
CA ARG A 226 -6.56 -8.77 3.89
C ARG A 226 -7.80 -9.67 3.88
N ALA A 227 -8.28 -9.85 2.66
CA ALA A 227 -9.54 -10.54 2.39
C ALA A 227 -9.41 -12.05 2.59
N TYR A 228 -8.26 -12.64 2.21
CA TYR A 228 -7.99 -14.06 2.42
C TYR A 228 -7.95 -14.42 3.91
N GLU A 229 -7.32 -13.58 4.73
CA GLU A 229 -7.26 -13.79 6.18
C GLU A 229 -8.66 -13.83 6.80
N GLN A 230 -9.48 -12.82 6.51
CA GLN A 230 -10.84 -12.74 7.02
C GLN A 230 -11.69 -13.92 6.53
N ALA A 231 -11.51 -14.36 5.28
CA ALA A 231 -12.17 -15.55 4.76
C ALA A 231 -11.75 -16.82 5.52
N ALA A 232 -10.44 -17.01 5.75
CA ALA A 232 -9.91 -18.15 6.47
C ALA A 232 -10.47 -18.23 7.90
N ILE A 233 -10.46 -17.12 8.63
CA ILE A 233 -10.98 -17.01 9.99
C ILE A 233 -12.50 -17.27 10.02
N ASN A 234 -13.24 -16.71 9.07
CA ASN A 234 -14.68 -16.90 9.00
C ASN A 234 -15.06 -18.36 8.72
N TYR A 235 -14.43 -19.01 7.74
CA TYR A 235 -14.67 -20.44 7.49
C TYR A 235 -14.31 -21.31 8.70
N ALA A 236 -13.20 -21.00 9.39
CA ALA A 236 -12.85 -21.66 10.64
C ALA A 236 -13.94 -21.48 11.71
N ALA A 237 -14.55 -20.29 11.81
CA ALA A 237 -15.65 -20.01 12.74
C ALA A 237 -16.86 -20.91 12.55
N PHE A 238 -17.12 -21.33 11.31
CA PHE A 238 -18.17 -22.28 10.94
C PHE A 238 -17.71 -23.74 10.88
N GLY A 239 -16.46 -24.04 11.25
CA GLY A 239 -15.93 -25.40 11.25
C GLY A 239 -15.69 -25.99 9.86
N MET A 240 -15.51 -25.14 8.85
CA MET A 240 -15.25 -25.54 7.47
C MET A 240 -13.73 -25.66 7.25
N ASP A 241 -13.23 -26.89 7.39
CA ASP A 241 -11.78 -27.19 7.44
C ASP A 241 -11.06 -26.87 6.11
N ASP A 242 -11.60 -27.34 4.99
CA ASP A 242 -10.93 -27.24 3.69
C ASP A 242 -10.86 -25.79 3.19
N GLU A 243 -11.95 -25.03 3.33
CA GLU A 243 -12.01 -23.62 2.95
C GLU A 243 -11.11 -22.77 3.87
N ALA A 244 -11.13 -23.01 5.18
CA ALA A 244 -10.25 -22.32 6.11
C ALA A 244 -8.78 -22.54 5.75
N LYS A 245 -8.38 -23.79 5.48
CA LYS A 245 -7.03 -24.14 5.04
C LYS A 245 -6.66 -23.48 3.71
N LYS A 246 -7.57 -23.52 2.73
CA LYS A 246 -7.36 -22.90 1.42
C LYS A 246 -7.05 -21.41 1.55
N TYR A 247 -7.90 -20.67 2.25
CA TYR A 247 -7.73 -19.23 2.39
C TYR A 247 -6.53 -18.86 3.26
N ALA A 248 -6.24 -19.63 4.31
CA ALA A 248 -5.04 -19.42 5.12
C ALA A 248 -3.73 -19.56 4.31
N ARG A 249 -3.66 -20.54 3.40
CA ARG A 249 -2.51 -20.68 2.49
C ARG A 249 -2.39 -19.50 1.53
N LEU A 250 -3.51 -19.07 0.95
CA LEU A 250 -3.54 -17.88 0.09
C LEU A 250 -3.08 -16.63 0.83
N THR A 251 -3.46 -16.45 2.09
CA THR A 251 -2.94 -15.36 2.92
C THR A 251 -1.43 -15.44 3.04
N LEU A 252 -0.87 -16.60 3.42
CA LEU A 252 0.58 -16.79 3.57
C LEU A 252 1.36 -16.49 2.27
N GLU A 253 0.82 -16.87 1.11
CA GLU A 253 1.38 -16.54 -0.21
C GLU A 253 1.37 -15.03 -0.53
N HIS A 254 0.61 -14.21 0.20
CA HIS A 254 0.49 -12.77 0.00
C HIS A 254 1.17 -11.94 1.09
N LEU A 255 1.30 -12.45 2.32
CA LEU A 255 1.96 -11.76 3.43
C LEU A 255 3.45 -11.45 3.18
N GLU A 256 4.13 -12.19 2.29
CA GLU A 256 5.53 -11.94 1.93
C GLU A 256 5.76 -10.61 1.19
N ILE A 257 4.70 -9.99 0.68
CA ILE A 257 4.77 -8.81 -0.21
C ILE A 257 4.20 -7.56 0.47
N GLU A 258 3.24 -7.71 1.39
CA GLU A 258 2.52 -6.59 2.00
C GLU A 258 3.32 -5.97 3.17
N PRO A 259 3.54 -4.64 3.17
CA PRO A 259 4.09 -3.93 4.32
C PRO A 259 3.10 -4.04 5.47
N ALA A 260 3.58 -4.50 6.62
CA ALA A 260 2.83 -4.67 7.88
C ALA A 260 2.05 -5.99 8.08
N SER A 261 2.40 -7.10 7.42
CA SER A 261 2.02 -8.40 7.98
C SER A 261 2.76 -8.64 9.29
N SER A 262 2.05 -8.73 10.42
CA SER A 262 2.72 -9.02 11.69
C SER A 262 3.14 -10.50 11.71
N ALA A 263 4.25 -10.80 12.38
CA ALA A 263 4.65 -12.20 12.59
C ALA A 263 3.56 -13.04 13.28
N ALA A 264 2.68 -12.38 14.06
CA ALA A 264 1.54 -12.99 14.71
C ALA A 264 0.44 -13.40 13.70
N ASP A 265 0.14 -12.57 12.71
CA ASP A 265 -0.85 -12.89 11.66
C ASP A 265 -0.35 -14.08 10.82
N ALA A 266 0.95 -14.08 10.48
CA ALA A 266 1.57 -15.21 9.79
C ALA A 266 1.51 -16.51 10.63
N ALA A 267 1.77 -16.46 11.94
CA ALA A 267 1.66 -17.63 12.81
C ALA A 267 0.22 -18.14 12.93
N SER A 268 -0.75 -17.23 13.06
CA SER A 268 -2.18 -17.52 13.06
C SER A 268 -2.61 -18.24 11.79
N MET A 269 -2.22 -17.73 10.62
CA MET A 269 -2.54 -18.34 9.33
C MET A 269 -1.81 -19.67 9.11
N ARG A 270 -0.57 -19.84 9.61
CA ARG A 270 0.09 -21.16 9.59
C ARG A 270 -0.73 -22.18 10.37
N LEU A 271 -1.16 -21.85 11.58
CA LEU A 271 -2.01 -22.73 12.40
C LEU A 271 -3.30 -23.11 11.66
N LEU A 272 -4.00 -22.14 11.02
CA LEU A 272 -5.17 -22.44 10.20
C LEU A 272 -4.84 -23.29 8.97
N SER A 273 -3.72 -23.09 8.30
CA SER A 273 -3.40 -23.87 7.09
C SER A 273 -3.03 -25.34 7.37
N GLU A 274 -2.57 -25.63 8.59
CA GLU A 274 -2.16 -26.98 9.04
C GLU A 274 -3.27 -27.67 9.84
N ASN A 275 -3.82 -27.00 10.87
CA ASN A 275 -4.79 -27.58 11.78
C ASN A 275 -5.80 -26.53 12.32
N PRO A 276 -6.82 -26.17 11.52
CA PRO A 276 -7.86 -25.23 11.93
C PRO A 276 -8.51 -25.51 13.26
N ARG A 277 -8.66 -26.78 13.66
CA ARG A 277 -9.36 -27.18 14.90
C ARG A 277 -8.69 -26.68 16.17
N LEU A 278 -7.39 -26.39 16.12
CA LEU A 278 -6.63 -25.82 17.24
C LEU A 278 -6.68 -24.29 17.28
N HIS A 279 -7.19 -23.65 16.23
CA HIS A 279 -7.25 -22.20 16.15
C HIS A 279 -8.39 -21.64 17.00
N GLY A 280 -8.17 -20.50 17.67
CA GLY A 280 -9.14 -19.91 18.60
C GLY A 280 -10.47 -19.47 17.97
N ALA A 281 -10.49 -19.28 16.65
CA ALA A 281 -11.73 -19.00 15.92
C ALA A 281 -12.56 -20.26 15.64
N TRP A 282 -12.01 -21.48 15.77
CA TRP A 282 -12.66 -22.69 15.29
C TRP A 282 -14.01 -22.96 15.95
N GLY A 283 -15.04 -23.12 15.12
CA GLY A 283 -16.35 -23.57 15.54
C GLY A 283 -17.10 -22.64 16.49
N VAL A 284 -16.66 -21.38 16.65
CA VAL A 284 -17.33 -20.44 17.56
C VAL A 284 -18.76 -20.13 17.13
N ARG A 285 -19.08 -20.26 15.83
CA ARG A 285 -20.44 -20.10 15.28
C ARG A 285 -21.23 -21.41 15.19
N LEU A 286 -20.62 -22.56 15.47
CA LEU A 286 -21.34 -23.84 15.55
C LEU A 286 -22.28 -23.91 16.76
N LYS A 287 -21.98 -23.15 17.82
CA LYS A 287 -22.74 -23.17 19.09
C LYS A 287 -23.99 -22.28 19.09
N GLY A 288 -24.18 -21.44 18.07
CA GLY A 288 -25.32 -20.50 17.94
C GLY A 288 -26.45 -20.96 17.01
N ILE A 289 -26.32 -22.14 16.38
CA ILE A 289 -27.35 -22.75 15.55
C ILE A 289 -28.09 -23.77 16.41
N LYS A 290 -29.01 -23.29 17.26
CA LYS A 290 -30.04 -24.12 17.91
C LYS A 290 -31.38 -23.43 17.75
#